data_AF-A0A2G8JKW6-F1
#
_entry.id   AF-A0A2G8JKW6-F1
#
_cell.length_a   1.000
_cell.length_b   1.000
_cell.length_c   1.000
_cell.angle_alpha   90.00
_cell.angle_beta   90.00
_cell.angle_gamma   90.00
#
_symmetry.space_group_name_H-M   'P 1'
#
loop_
_entity.id
_entity.type
_entity.pdbx_description
1 polymer ?
#
loop_
_entity_poly.entity_id
_entity_poly.type
_entity_poly.pdbx_seq_one_letter_code
_entity_poly.pdbx_strand_id
1 'polypeptide(L)'
;MHIPKDHKGQKVTSQSEKYRNRKEWSSKQKCYRCGNNNHQQKDCWFKDKDCHNCGKRGHIAKVCRSKISKVKQVNEDTGQANDKLFDLFNVNDGRAPLAVDIKIDGQSVKMEVDTGASMSIVSEETFKANWPNKKWHKTDIVLRTYTGATVEILGETEVTVEYQRQKCKLRLIVIRGEGASLLGRDWLQKIRLDWNSFYVNNVTRERLTDLLNAHSELFKEGLGLLKGTTAKIYVNSQVNPKFHEPRSVPYAMRNKVEAELDRLQSEGIITPIQFADWAAPIVPILKADKSSIRICGDYKVTVNKASKLDQYPILRSRSFATLAGGKTFSKLDMSQAYQQLKLDEDSKQYVVINTHKGLFQYNRLPFGISSAPGIFQRAIEGILQGIPNVVVYLDDILITGATEEEHLMILDEVLSKLENAGLRLRKEKCSFMTPSVQYLGT
;
A
#
# COMPACT_ATOMS: atom_id res chain seq x y z
N MET A 1 -7.32 -61.80 17.44
CA MET A 1 -8.00 -61.67 18.74
C MET A 1 -8.39 -60.22 18.97
N HIS A 2 -9.68 -59.98 19.20
CA HIS A 2 -10.35 -58.90 19.95
C HIS A 2 -9.85 -57.42 19.91
N ILE A 3 -10.78 -56.55 19.46
CA ILE A 3 -11.06 -55.12 19.80
C ILE A 3 -11.31 -54.99 21.34
N PRO A 4 -11.30 -53.84 22.10
CA PRO A 4 -11.37 -52.37 21.79
C PRO A 4 -10.34 -51.47 22.54
N LYS A 5 -10.05 -50.21 22.14
CA LYS A 5 -10.79 -48.92 22.32
C LYS A 5 -11.25 -48.58 23.75
N ASP A 6 -10.45 -47.81 24.49
CA ASP A 6 -10.86 -47.11 25.71
C ASP A 6 -10.98 -45.59 25.47
N HIS A 7 -12.21 -45.13 25.24
CA HIS A 7 -12.64 -43.76 25.45
C HIS A 7 -13.10 -43.62 26.91
N LYS A 8 -12.34 -42.93 27.75
CA LYS A 8 -12.83 -42.45 29.05
C LYS A 8 -13.56 -41.12 28.87
N GLY A 9 -14.87 -41.20 28.71
CA GLY A 9 -15.79 -40.09 28.89
C GLY A 9 -16.00 -39.83 30.39
N GLN A 10 -15.54 -38.68 30.88
CA GLN A 10 -15.90 -38.19 32.21
C GLN A 10 -17.29 -37.54 32.16
N LYS A 11 -18.20 -38.15 32.91
CA LYS A 11 -19.52 -37.64 33.29
C LYS A 11 -19.36 -36.36 34.12
N VAL A 12 -19.92 -35.25 33.64
CA VAL A 12 -20.24 -34.10 34.50
C VAL A 12 -21.64 -34.35 35.06
N THR A 13 -21.68 -34.51 36.38
CA THR A 13 -22.87 -34.68 37.21
C THR A 13 -23.79 -33.47 37.12
N SER A 14 -25.00 -33.68 36.60
CA SER A 14 -26.11 -32.74 36.64
C SER A 14 -26.71 -32.71 38.05
N GLN A 15 -26.44 -31.66 38.83
CA GLN A 15 -27.23 -31.34 40.02
C GLN A 15 -28.50 -30.61 39.59
N SER A 16 -29.56 -31.37 39.40
CA SER A 16 -30.93 -30.89 39.40
C SER A 16 -31.50 -31.02 40.81
N GLU A 17 -31.51 -29.93 41.58
CA GLU A 17 -32.39 -29.83 42.75
C GLU A 17 -32.57 -28.35 43.15
N LYS A 18 -33.63 -27.75 42.59
CA LYS A 18 -34.51 -26.76 43.24
C LYS A 18 -35.69 -26.48 42.32
N TYR A 19 -36.59 -27.47 42.24
CA TYR A 19 -37.99 -27.19 42.02
C TYR A 19 -38.51 -26.43 43.24
N ARG A 20 -39.00 -25.21 43.05
CA ARG A 20 -40.23 -24.71 43.67
C ARG A 20 -40.58 -23.30 43.15
N ASN A 21 -41.84 -23.19 42.71
CA ASN A 21 -42.59 -21.98 42.40
C ASN A 21 -42.29 -21.27 41.07
N ARG A 22 -42.55 -21.97 39.97
CA ARG A 22 -42.91 -21.32 38.70
C ARG A 22 -44.40 -20.92 38.79
N LYS A 23 -44.68 -19.74 39.34
CA LYS A 23 -45.99 -19.09 39.17
C LYS A 23 -46.16 -18.84 37.66
N GLU A 24 -47.13 -19.49 37.04
CA GLU A 24 -47.60 -19.15 35.70
C GLU A 24 -47.96 -17.66 35.68
N TRP A 25 -47.20 -16.88 34.94
CA TRP A 25 -47.46 -15.45 34.78
C TRP A 25 -48.37 -15.26 33.57
N SER A 26 -49.59 -14.82 33.86
CA SER A 26 -50.62 -14.40 32.92
C SER A 26 -50.06 -13.52 31.78
N SER A 27 -50.35 -13.94 30.56
CA SER A 27 -49.78 -13.55 29.26
C SER A 27 -50.21 -12.18 28.72
N LYS A 28 -50.51 -11.17 29.56
CA LYS A 28 -51.08 -9.89 29.05
C LYS A 28 -50.37 -8.58 29.42
N GLN A 29 -49.26 -8.58 30.16
CA GLN A 29 -48.54 -7.32 30.47
C GLN A 29 -47.16 -7.26 29.81
N LYS A 30 -46.97 -6.28 28.91
CA LYS A 30 -45.66 -5.93 28.35
C LYS A 30 -44.78 -5.26 29.43
N CYS A 31 -43.53 -5.69 29.55
CA CYS A 31 -42.55 -5.09 30.46
C CYS A 31 -42.29 -3.63 30.06
N TYR A 32 -42.47 -2.68 30.99
CA TYR A 32 -42.24 -1.25 30.70
C TYR A 32 -40.75 -0.89 30.49
N ARG A 33 -39.83 -1.83 30.74
CA ARG A 33 -38.39 -1.63 30.61
C ARG A 33 -37.86 -2.01 29.22
N CYS A 34 -38.45 -3.01 28.57
CA CYS A 34 -38.02 -3.47 27.23
C CYS A 34 -39.13 -3.82 26.24
N GLY A 35 -40.39 -3.90 26.69
CA GLY A 35 -41.56 -4.18 25.86
C GLY A 35 -41.89 -5.67 25.70
N ASN A 36 -41.06 -6.59 26.19
CA ASN A 36 -41.31 -8.04 26.11
C ASN A 36 -42.24 -8.53 27.24
N ASN A 37 -42.88 -9.66 27.06
CA ASN A 37 -43.86 -10.26 27.98
C ASN A 37 -43.38 -11.54 28.67
N ASN A 38 -42.09 -11.88 28.55
CA ASN A 38 -41.52 -13.17 28.97
C ASN A 38 -40.79 -13.15 30.34
N HIS A 39 -40.94 -12.09 31.12
CA HIS A 39 -40.30 -11.94 32.44
C HIS A 39 -41.03 -10.89 33.30
N GLN A 40 -40.78 -10.90 34.62
CA GLN A 40 -41.20 -9.83 35.52
C GLN A 40 -40.26 -8.63 35.43
N GLN A 41 -40.75 -7.42 35.68
CA GLN A 41 -39.99 -6.18 35.49
C GLN A 41 -38.75 -6.07 36.39
N LYS A 42 -38.75 -6.76 37.54
CA LYS A 42 -37.61 -6.88 38.45
C LYS A 42 -36.46 -7.74 37.89
N ASP A 43 -36.79 -8.66 37.00
CA ASP A 43 -35.86 -9.63 36.37
C ASP A 43 -35.45 -9.18 34.97
N CYS A 44 -35.83 -7.96 34.57
CA CYS A 44 -35.49 -7.42 33.27
C CYS A 44 -33.99 -7.17 33.17
N TRP A 45 -33.36 -7.73 32.13
CA TRP A 45 -31.95 -7.46 31.78
C TRP A 45 -31.62 -5.97 31.67
N PHE A 46 -32.61 -5.14 31.28
CA PHE A 46 -32.46 -3.71 31.08
C PHE A 46 -32.79 -2.87 32.32
N LYS A 47 -32.96 -3.48 33.50
CA LYS A 47 -33.33 -2.77 34.74
C LYS A 47 -32.29 -1.74 35.19
N ASP A 48 -31.03 -1.94 34.83
CA ASP A 48 -29.89 -1.10 35.22
C ASP A 48 -29.24 -0.39 34.01
N LYS A 49 -29.89 -0.41 32.84
CA LYS A 49 -29.40 0.22 31.60
C LYS A 49 -30.00 1.61 31.41
N ASP A 50 -29.22 2.53 30.87
CA ASP A 50 -29.64 3.89 30.57
C ASP A 50 -30.31 3.99 29.20
N CYS A 51 -31.39 4.75 29.12
CA CYS A 51 -32.15 4.94 27.89
C CYS A 51 -31.43 5.88 26.92
N HIS A 52 -31.06 5.39 25.73
CA HIS A 52 -30.42 6.22 24.70
C HIS A 52 -31.29 7.39 24.19
N ASN A 53 -32.59 7.43 24.48
CA ASN A 53 -33.47 8.54 24.09
C ASN A 53 -33.66 9.61 25.18
N CYS A 54 -33.52 9.29 26.47
CA CYS A 54 -33.75 10.27 27.55
C CYS A 54 -32.73 10.26 28.69
N GLY A 55 -31.70 9.41 28.60
CA GLY A 55 -30.65 9.27 29.61
C GLY A 55 -31.08 8.63 30.93
N LYS A 56 -32.38 8.40 31.18
CA LYS A 56 -32.86 7.83 32.44
C LYS A 56 -32.62 6.32 32.51
N ARG A 57 -32.23 5.84 33.69
CA ARG A 57 -31.96 4.43 34.00
C ARG A 57 -33.25 3.61 34.10
N GLY A 58 -33.19 2.38 33.60
CA GLY A 58 -34.18 1.35 33.85
C GLY A 58 -35.19 1.08 32.74
N HIS A 59 -34.97 1.62 31.54
CA HIS A 59 -35.72 1.26 30.33
C HIS A 59 -34.90 1.54 29.05
N ILE A 60 -35.27 0.93 27.93
CA ILE A 60 -34.62 1.16 26.63
C ILE A 60 -35.42 2.15 25.76
N ALA A 61 -34.76 2.71 24.73
CA ALA A 61 -35.33 3.68 23.81
C ALA A 61 -36.68 3.23 23.20
N LYS A 62 -36.81 1.93 22.89
CA LYS A 62 -38.03 1.30 22.33
C LYS A 62 -39.31 1.54 23.16
N VAL A 63 -39.19 1.72 24.48
CA VAL A 63 -40.33 1.91 25.40
C VAL A 63 -40.24 3.22 26.18
N CYS A 64 -39.39 4.14 25.72
CA CYS A 64 -39.22 5.46 26.32
C CYS A 64 -40.52 6.28 26.21
N ARG A 65 -40.98 6.82 27.34
CA ARG A 65 -42.17 7.69 27.42
C ARG A 65 -41.84 9.18 27.43
N SER A 66 -40.57 9.54 27.43
CA SER A 66 -40.14 10.93 27.34
C SER A 66 -40.39 11.44 25.92
N LYS A 67 -41.18 12.52 25.79
CA LYS A 67 -41.33 13.25 24.52
C LYS A 67 -39.94 13.72 24.08
N ILE A 68 -39.57 13.43 22.84
CA ILE A 68 -38.39 14.03 22.19
C ILE A 68 -38.52 15.54 22.37
N SER A 69 -37.53 16.16 23.00
CA SER A 69 -37.46 17.61 23.14
C SER A 69 -37.26 18.22 21.76
N LYS A 70 -38.36 18.54 21.10
CA LYS A 70 -38.40 19.41 19.91
C LYS A 70 -37.84 20.77 20.31
N VAL A 71 -36.76 21.18 19.64
CA VAL A 71 -36.31 22.58 19.64
C VAL A 71 -37.39 23.43 18.96
N LYS A 72 -37.58 24.64 19.48
CA LYS A 72 -38.70 25.58 19.26
C LYS A 72 -39.21 25.65 17.80
N GLN A 73 -40.52 25.50 17.65
CA GLN A 73 -41.30 25.95 16.50
C GLN A 73 -41.37 27.48 16.47
N VAL A 74 -41.33 28.04 15.26
CA VAL A 74 -41.96 29.30 14.89
C VAL A 74 -43.07 28.93 13.89
N ASN A 75 -44.32 29.28 14.21
CA ASN A 75 -45.50 29.26 13.31
C ASN A 75 -45.26 30.29 12.18
N GLU A 76 -45.80 30.29 10.98
CA GLU A 76 -46.80 29.58 10.17
C GLU A 76 -46.30 29.84 8.72
N ASP A 77 -46.61 29.06 7.69
CA ASP A 77 -47.81 29.33 6.90
C ASP A 77 -48.20 28.15 6.00
N THR A 78 -49.50 28.05 5.78
CA THR A 78 -50.18 26.99 5.04
C THR A 78 -49.96 27.07 3.53
N GLY A 79 -49.51 25.97 2.93
CA GLY A 79 -49.52 25.78 1.48
C GLY A 79 -49.60 24.29 1.15
N GLN A 80 -50.78 23.81 0.80
CA GLN A 80 -50.96 22.48 0.22
C GLN A 80 -50.30 22.45 -1.16
N ALA A 81 -49.11 21.85 -1.25
CA ALA A 81 -48.56 21.32 -2.48
C ALA A 81 -48.20 19.85 -2.23
N ASN A 82 -48.59 18.96 -3.14
CA ASN A 82 -48.24 17.54 -3.13
C ASN A 82 -46.76 17.33 -3.52
N ASP A 83 -45.85 18.03 -2.83
CA ASP A 83 -44.42 17.95 -3.12
C ASP A 83 -43.85 16.64 -2.55
N LYS A 84 -43.24 15.84 -3.42
CA LYS A 84 -42.48 14.65 -3.00
C LYS A 84 -41.16 15.11 -2.42
N LEU A 85 -41.11 15.22 -1.09
CA LEU A 85 -39.93 15.61 -0.33
C LEU A 85 -38.91 14.46 -0.23
N PHE A 86 -37.63 14.75 -0.46
CA PHE A 86 -36.53 13.78 -0.32
C PHE A 86 -35.36 14.37 0.47
N ASP A 87 -34.80 13.57 1.38
CA ASP A 87 -33.69 14.00 2.23
C ASP A 87 -32.32 13.69 1.61
N LEU A 88 -31.36 14.58 1.82
CA LEU A 88 -29.97 14.51 1.44
C LEU A 88 -29.11 14.69 2.71
N PHE A 89 -28.44 13.63 3.16
CA PHE A 89 -27.65 13.68 4.39
C PHE A 89 -26.16 13.66 4.06
N ASN A 90 -25.39 14.63 4.53
CA ASN A 90 -23.92 14.59 4.51
C ASN A 90 -23.41 14.83 5.93
N VAL A 91 -22.59 13.92 6.46
CA VAL A 91 -21.91 14.05 7.74
C VAL A 91 -20.42 13.91 7.48
N ASN A 92 -19.67 14.99 7.69
CA ASN A 92 -18.25 15.05 7.43
C ASN A 92 -17.47 14.71 8.72
N ASP A 93 -16.99 13.47 8.86
CA ASP A 93 -16.25 12.96 10.04
C ASP A 93 -14.71 13.03 9.84
N GLY A 94 -14.24 13.89 8.93
CA GLY A 94 -12.81 14.08 8.63
C GLY A 94 -12.13 12.92 7.86
N ARG A 95 -12.87 11.85 7.55
CA ARG A 95 -12.41 10.76 6.66
C ARG A 95 -12.78 11.06 5.22
N ALA A 96 -11.92 10.66 4.28
CA ALA A 96 -12.21 10.79 2.85
C ALA A 96 -13.50 10.03 2.50
N PRO A 97 -14.42 10.63 1.71
CA PRO A 97 -15.67 9.99 1.34
C PRO A 97 -15.41 8.76 0.47
N LEU A 98 -16.21 7.71 0.70
CA LEU A 98 -16.17 6.51 -0.12
C LEU A 98 -16.69 6.87 -1.52
N ALA A 99 -15.88 6.67 -2.57
CA ALA A 99 -16.26 7.05 -3.93
C ALA A 99 -16.03 5.91 -4.92
N VAL A 100 -16.87 5.86 -5.96
CA VAL A 100 -16.83 4.88 -7.05
C VAL A 100 -16.81 5.58 -8.40
N ASP A 101 -15.95 5.12 -9.30
CA ASP A 101 -16.00 5.50 -10.70
C ASP A 101 -17.09 4.68 -11.41
N ILE A 102 -18.11 5.38 -11.91
CA ILE A 102 -19.25 4.77 -12.58
C ILE A 102 -19.44 5.39 -13.96
N LYS A 103 -19.82 4.58 -14.95
CA LYS A 103 -19.96 5.04 -16.32
C LYS A 103 -21.40 5.46 -16.57
N ILE A 104 -21.62 6.74 -16.84
CA ILE A 104 -22.93 7.35 -17.06
C ILE A 104 -22.97 7.85 -18.50
N ASP A 105 -23.90 7.33 -19.32
CA ASP A 105 -24.02 7.64 -20.76
C ASP A 105 -22.67 7.63 -21.50
N GLY A 106 -21.81 6.65 -21.20
CA GLY A 106 -20.50 6.52 -21.83
C GLY A 106 -19.33 7.15 -21.06
N GLN A 107 -19.59 8.11 -20.18
CA GLN A 107 -18.55 8.90 -19.48
C GLN A 107 -18.27 8.37 -18.08
N SER A 108 -17.00 8.28 -17.71
CA SER A 108 -16.58 7.86 -16.37
C SER A 108 -16.71 9.02 -15.39
N VAL A 109 -17.61 8.89 -14.41
CA VAL A 109 -17.88 9.91 -13.41
C VAL A 109 -17.60 9.34 -12.03
N LYS A 110 -16.80 10.06 -11.24
CA LYS A 110 -16.53 9.71 -9.85
C LYS A 110 -17.70 10.17 -8.98
N MET A 111 -18.37 9.23 -8.32
CA MET A 111 -19.49 9.51 -7.42
C MET A 111 -19.21 9.03 -6.00
N GLU A 112 -19.51 9.86 -5.01
CA GLU A 112 -19.45 9.51 -3.59
C GLU A 112 -20.64 8.62 -3.22
N VAL A 113 -20.35 7.47 -2.63
CA VAL A 113 -21.34 6.51 -2.15
C VAL A 113 -21.98 7.06 -0.89
N ASP A 114 -23.21 7.52 -1.02
CA ASP A 114 -23.93 8.19 0.06
C ASP A 114 -25.25 7.47 0.35
N THR A 115 -25.23 6.61 1.36
CA THR A 115 -26.45 5.94 1.86
C THR A 115 -27.43 6.90 2.52
N GLY A 116 -26.99 8.11 2.87
CA GLY A 116 -27.79 9.19 3.38
C GLY A 116 -28.55 9.95 2.29
N ALA A 117 -27.99 10.10 1.10
CA ALA A 117 -28.68 10.69 -0.04
C ALA A 117 -29.84 9.79 -0.52
N SER A 118 -31.05 10.33 -0.59
CA SER A 118 -32.21 9.61 -1.16
C SER A 118 -32.10 9.44 -2.67
N MET A 119 -31.45 10.39 -3.34
CA MET A 119 -31.39 10.54 -4.79
C MET A 119 -29.94 10.72 -5.24
N SER A 120 -29.61 10.19 -6.41
CA SER A 120 -28.30 10.39 -7.02
C SER A 120 -28.25 11.71 -7.77
N ILE A 121 -27.21 12.50 -7.50
CA ILE A 121 -27.10 13.88 -7.94
C ILE A 121 -25.73 14.17 -8.57
N VAL A 122 -25.69 15.15 -9.47
CA VAL A 122 -24.46 15.76 -10.00
C VAL A 122 -24.58 17.28 -9.99
N SER A 123 -23.44 17.96 -9.89
CA SER A 123 -23.39 19.41 -10.07
C SER A 123 -23.63 19.80 -11.53
N GLU A 124 -24.13 21.03 -11.73
CA GLU A 124 -24.28 21.63 -13.05
C GLU A 124 -22.97 21.60 -13.84
N GLU A 125 -21.85 21.89 -13.18
CA GLU A 125 -20.51 21.86 -13.77
C GLU A 125 -20.15 20.45 -14.26
N THR A 126 -20.30 19.43 -13.39
CA THR A 126 -20.01 18.04 -13.74
C THR A 126 -20.88 17.59 -14.90
N PHE A 127 -22.16 17.97 -14.89
CA PHE A 127 -23.09 17.62 -15.97
C PHE A 127 -22.68 18.24 -17.30
N LYS A 128 -22.41 19.56 -17.32
CA LYS A 128 -22.03 20.28 -18.55
C LYS A 128 -20.68 19.81 -19.10
N ALA A 129 -19.73 19.49 -18.22
CA ALA A 129 -18.42 18.98 -18.61
C ALA A 129 -18.52 17.60 -19.30
N ASN A 130 -19.35 16.71 -18.78
CA ASN A 130 -19.46 15.34 -19.31
C ASN A 130 -20.47 15.23 -20.46
N TRP A 131 -21.55 16.02 -20.46
CA TRP A 131 -22.63 15.95 -21.45
C TRP A 131 -23.09 17.34 -21.93
N PRO A 132 -22.24 18.08 -22.65
CA PRO A 132 -22.53 19.45 -23.07
C PRO A 132 -23.78 19.59 -23.95
N ASN A 133 -24.15 18.53 -24.68
CA ASN A 133 -25.28 18.51 -25.60
C ASN A 133 -26.55 17.87 -25.02
N LYS A 134 -26.49 17.30 -23.82
CA LYS A 134 -27.64 16.63 -23.19
C LYS A 134 -28.47 17.67 -22.44
N LYS A 135 -29.79 17.58 -22.54
CA LYS A 135 -30.72 18.44 -21.81
C LYS A 135 -31.29 17.71 -20.59
N TRP A 136 -31.59 18.48 -19.56
CA TRP A 136 -32.44 18.05 -18.45
C TRP A 136 -33.82 18.71 -18.56
N HIS A 137 -34.79 18.13 -17.88
CA HIS A 137 -36.17 18.60 -17.85
C HIS A 137 -36.51 19.11 -16.45
N LYS A 138 -37.51 20.00 -16.35
CA LYS A 138 -37.99 20.50 -15.07
C LYS A 138 -38.53 19.34 -14.23
N THR A 139 -38.25 19.37 -12.93
CA THR A 139 -38.71 18.38 -11.95
C THR A 139 -39.43 19.08 -10.81
N ASP A 140 -40.42 18.39 -10.23
CA ASP A 140 -41.15 18.83 -9.04
C ASP A 140 -40.55 18.25 -7.75
N ILE A 141 -39.36 17.64 -7.85
CA ILE A 141 -38.62 17.12 -6.71
C ILE A 141 -38.11 18.28 -5.86
N VAL A 142 -38.21 18.14 -4.54
CA VAL A 142 -37.59 19.04 -3.57
C VAL A 142 -36.63 18.23 -2.72
N LEU A 143 -35.34 18.59 -2.79
CA LEU A 143 -34.27 18.00 -1.97
C LEU A 143 -33.95 18.90 -0.79
N ARG A 144 -33.82 18.31 0.40
CA ARG A 144 -33.41 19.02 1.62
C ARG A 144 -32.16 18.42 2.22
N THR A 145 -31.27 19.27 2.71
CA THR A 145 -30.09 18.87 3.48
C THR A 145 -30.46 18.53 4.93
N TYR A 146 -29.52 17.94 5.68
CA TYR A 146 -29.68 17.64 7.11
C TYR A 146 -30.06 18.88 7.96
N THR A 147 -29.61 20.09 7.58
CA THR A 147 -29.94 21.33 8.29
C THR A 147 -31.35 21.85 7.97
N GLY A 148 -32.06 21.18 7.06
CA GLY A 148 -33.36 21.60 6.55
C GLY A 148 -33.28 22.59 5.39
N ALA A 149 -32.06 23.00 4.97
CA ALA A 149 -31.89 23.89 3.82
C ALA A 149 -32.23 23.16 2.51
N THR A 150 -32.97 23.85 1.63
CA THR A 150 -33.38 23.33 0.32
C THR A 150 -32.21 23.38 -0.66
N VAL A 151 -32.00 22.29 -1.40
CA VAL A 151 -31.01 22.24 -2.48
C VAL A 151 -31.66 22.77 -3.76
N GLU A 152 -30.97 23.66 -4.46
CA GLU A 152 -31.47 24.21 -5.72
C GLU A 152 -31.29 23.20 -6.86
N ILE A 153 -32.40 22.65 -7.36
CA ILE A 153 -32.43 21.67 -8.44
C ILE A 153 -32.66 22.39 -9.78
N LEU A 154 -31.80 22.10 -10.76
CA LEU A 154 -31.94 22.61 -12.13
C LEU A 154 -32.87 21.74 -12.98
N GLY A 155 -32.86 20.43 -12.72
CA GLY A 155 -33.75 19.48 -13.38
C GLY A 155 -33.34 18.03 -13.19
N GLU A 156 -33.98 17.16 -13.96
CA GLU A 156 -33.67 15.73 -14.01
C GLU A 156 -33.51 15.23 -15.45
N THR A 157 -32.76 14.15 -15.62
CA THR A 157 -32.62 13.48 -16.91
C THR A 157 -32.46 11.98 -16.72
N GLU A 158 -32.84 11.19 -17.74
CA GLU A 158 -32.59 9.74 -17.75
C GLU A 158 -31.21 9.47 -18.34
N VAL A 159 -30.43 8.65 -17.64
CA VAL A 159 -29.08 8.23 -18.03
C VAL A 159 -28.94 6.72 -18.02
N THR A 160 -28.08 6.21 -18.88
CA THR A 160 -27.66 4.82 -18.89
C THR A 160 -26.44 4.66 -17.99
N VAL A 161 -26.59 3.93 -16.90
CA VAL A 161 -25.56 3.69 -15.91
C VAL A 161 -24.98 2.29 -16.09
N GLU A 162 -23.67 2.23 -16.27
CA GLU A 162 -22.87 1.02 -16.44
C GLU A 162 -21.87 0.90 -15.27
N TYR A 163 -21.92 -0.22 -14.56
CA TYR A 163 -20.97 -0.56 -13.51
C TYR A 163 -20.62 -2.06 -13.60
N GLN A 164 -19.36 -2.35 -13.93
CA GLN A 164 -18.91 -3.72 -14.23
C GLN A 164 -19.82 -4.40 -15.29
N ARG A 165 -20.50 -5.49 -14.93
CA ARG A 165 -21.43 -6.24 -15.80
C ARG A 165 -22.88 -5.73 -15.73
N GLN A 166 -23.15 -4.71 -14.91
CA GLN A 166 -24.50 -4.17 -14.70
C GLN A 166 -24.72 -2.98 -15.63
N LYS A 167 -25.89 -2.93 -16.25
CA LYS A 167 -26.33 -1.82 -17.11
C LYS A 167 -27.81 -1.53 -16.85
N CYS A 168 -28.13 -0.30 -16.49
CA CYS A 168 -29.49 0.10 -16.13
C CYS A 168 -29.77 1.56 -16.53
N LYS A 169 -31.02 1.86 -16.88
CA LYS A 169 -31.46 3.24 -17.09
C LYS A 169 -31.98 3.79 -15.78
N LEU A 170 -31.38 4.87 -15.31
CA LEU A 170 -31.69 5.49 -14.03
C LEU A 170 -31.86 7.00 -14.19
N ARG A 171 -32.60 7.59 -13.27
CA ARG A 171 -32.79 9.04 -13.22
C ARG A 171 -31.60 9.69 -12.53
N LEU A 172 -31.11 10.79 -13.08
CA LEU A 172 -30.06 11.62 -12.50
C LEU A 172 -30.60 13.03 -12.26
N ILE A 173 -30.36 13.57 -11.05
CA ILE A 173 -30.76 14.94 -10.70
C ILE A 173 -29.58 15.88 -10.88
N VAL A 174 -29.81 17.02 -11.52
CA VAL A 174 -28.81 18.07 -11.73
C VAL A 174 -29.09 19.20 -10.75
N ILE A 175 -28.12 19.53 -9.91
CA ILE A 175 -28.23 20.60 -8.91
C ILE A 175 -27.36 21.80 -9.31
N ARG A 176 -27.75 23.01 -8.88
CA ARG A 176 -26.93 24.21 -9.08
C ARG A 176 -25.75 24.22 -8.10
N GLY A 177 -24.61 24.74 -8.57
CA GLY A 177 -23.42 25.02 -7.76
C GLY A 177 -22.28 24.03 -8.00
N GLU A 178 -21.27 24.10 -7.13
CA GLU A 178 -20.08 23.24 -7.13
C GLU A 178 -20.20 22.30 -5.92
N GLY A 179 -20.37 21.01 -6.18
CA GLY A 179 -20.59 20.01 -5.14
C GLY A 179 -20.25 18.61 -5.64
N ALA A 180 -19.95 17.71 -4.70
CA ALA A 180 -19.64 16.33 -5.02
C ALA A 180 -20.84 15.64 -5.70
N SER A 181 -20.53 14.77 -6.67
CA SER A 181 -21.54 13.91 -7.28
C SER A 181 -21.87 12.78 -6.31
N LEU A 182 -23.13 12.59 -5.96
CA LEU A 182 -23.54 11.60 -4.95
C LEU A 182 -24.28 10.44 -5.60
N LEU A 183 -23.88 9.22 -5.23
CA LEU A 183 -24.56 7.98 -5.56
C LEU A 183 -25.49 7.64 -4.38
N GLY A 184 -26.75 8.01 -4.53
CA GLY A 184 -27.78 7.89 -3.52
C GLY A 184 -28.46 6.52 -3.49
N ARG A 185 -29.39 6.36 -2.56
CA ARG A 185 -30.13 5.10 -2.34
C ARG A 185 -30.93 4.64 -3.56
N ASP A 186 -31.44 5.56 -4.37
CA ASP A 186 -32.16 5.26 -5.61
C ASP A 186 -31.32 4.42 -6.60
N TRP A 187 -30.03 4.72 -6.72
CA TRP A 187 -29.09 3.95 -7.54
C TRP A 187 -28.52 2.75 -6.77
N LEU A 188 -28.18 2.89 -5.48
CA LEU A 188 -27.68 1.78 -4.65
C LEU A 188 -28.64 0.59 -4.58
N GLN A 189 -29.95 0.83 -4.66
CA GLN A 189 -30.95 -0.24 -4.71
C GLN A 189 -30.96 -1.01 -6.04
N LYS A 190 -30.38 -0.44 -7.10
CA LYS A 190 -30.37 -0.99 -8.46
C LYS A 190 -29.00 -1.51 -8.88
N ILE A 191 -27.94 -0.91 -8.35
CA ILE A 191 -26.55 -1.21 -8.67
C ILE A 191 -25.89 -1.86 -7.47
N ARG A 192 -25.46 -3.12 -7.63
CA ARG A 192 -24.70 -3.83 -6.62
C ARG A 192 -23.23 -3.43 -6.72
N LEU A 193 -22.79 -2.56 -5.81
CA LEU A 193 -21.38 -2.22 -5.69
C LEU A 193 -20.56 -3.41 -5.19
N ASP A 194 -19.34 -3.56 -5.70
CA ASP A 194 -18.38 -4.54 -5.19
C ASP A 194 -17.73 -4.02 -3.91
N TRP A 195 -18.45 -4.15 -2.80
CA TRP A 195 -18.01 -3.70 -1.47
C TRP A 195 -16.63 -4.23 -1.11
N ASN A 196 -16.28 -5.46 -1.49
CA ASN A 196 -14.99 -6.07 -1.18
C ASN A 196 -13.84 -5.28 -1.80
N SER A 197 -14.00 -4.80 -3.05
CA SER A 197 -12.98 -3.96 -3.69
C SER A 197 -12.70 -2.66 -2.93
N PHE A 198 -13.67 -2.10 -2.22
CA PHE A 198 -13.49 -0.86 -1.44
C PHE A 198 -12.77 -1.10 -0.11
N TYR A 199 -13.17 -2.15 0.62
CA TYR A 199 -12.58 -2.47 1.92
C TYR A 199 -11.16 -3.02 1.79
N VAL A 200 -10.92 -3.88 0.80
CA VAL A 200 -9.60 -4.48 0.58
C VAL A 200 -8.59 -3.41 0.17
N ASN A 201 -8.90 -2.54 -0.80
CA ASN A 201 -7.96 -1.51 -1.25
C ASN A 201 -7.59 -0.48 -0.16
N ASN A 202 -8.53 -0.06 0.68
CA ASN A 202 -8.25 0.91 1.75
C ASN A 202 -7.50 0.27 2.93
N VAL A 203 -7.90 -0.92 3.36
CA VAL A 203 -7.23 -1.65 4.46
C VAL A 203 -5.82 -2.07 4.04
N THR A 204 -5.63 -2.54 2.81
CA THR A 204 -4.31 -2.93 2.29
C THR A 204 -3.38 -1.72 2.19
N ARG A 205 -3.89 -0.54 1.80
CA ARG A 205 -3.09 0.70 1.77
C ARG A 205 -2.65 1.15 3.16
N GLU A 206 -3.56 1.12 4.14
CA GLU A 206 -3.23 1.45 5.54
C GLU A 206 -2.18 0.47 6.09
N ARG A 207 -2.41 -0.85 5.93
CA ARG A 207 -1.45 -1.89 6.35
C ARG A 207 -0.10 -1.78 5.68
N LEU A 208 -0.06 -1.49 4.38
CA LEU A 208 1.18 -1.26 3.65
C LEU A 208 1.92 -0.04 4.22
N THR A 209 1.20 1.03 4.51
CA THR A 209 1.79 2.25 5.08
C THR A 209 2.38 1.95 6.46
N ASP A 210 1.65 1.23 7.31
CA ASP A 210 2.13 0.81 8.63
C ASP A 210 3.38 -0.08 8.54
N LEU A 211 3.39 -1.03 7.60
CA LEU A 211 4.51 -1.93 7.35
C LEU A 211 5.76 -1.18 6.85
N LEU A 212 5.60 -0.26 5.91
CA LEU A 212 6.71 0.58 5.44
C LEU A 212 7.25 1.51 6.53
N ASN A 213 6.38 1.98 7.44
CA ASN A 213 6.78 2.78 8.59
C ASN A 213 7.51 1.94 9.64
N ALA A 214 7.08 0.70 9.88
CA ALA A 214 7.76 -0.25 10.75
C ALA A 214 9.19 -0.52 10.28
N HIS A 215 9.40 -0.62 8.97
CA HIS A 215 10.72 -0.79 8.34
C HIS A 215 11.36 0.52 7.86
N SER A 216 11.05 1.65 8.52
CA SER A 216 11.53 2.98 8.10
C SER A 216 13.06 3.09 8.05
N GLU A 217 13.79 2.29 8.83
CA GLU A 217 15.25 2.20 8.78
C GLU A 217 15.76 1.88 7.36
N LEU A 218 15.13 0.94 6.64
CA LEU A 218 15.55 0.54 5.29
C LEU A 218 15.59 1.70 4.30
N PHE A 219 14.76 2.71 4.52
CA PHE A 219 14.55 3.84 3.61
C PHE A 219 15.28 5.10 4.06
N LYS A 220 16.04 5.06 5.17
CA LYS A 220 16.85 6.20 5.60
C LYS A 220 17.93 6.52 4.58
N GLU A 221 18.23 7.81 4.45
CA GLU A 221 19.35 8.29 3.67
C GLU A 221 20.68 7.75 4.21
N GLY A 222 21.61 7.46 3.30
CA GLY A 222 22.93 6.94 3.61
C GLY A 222 23.22 5.59 2.95
N LEU A 223 24.44 5.13 3.16
CA LEU A 223 24.93 3.88 2.57
C LEU A 223 24.67 2.71 3.52
N GLY A 224 24.01 1.67 3.01
CA GLY A 224 23.87 0.40 3.74
C GLY A 224 25.20 -0.33 3.90
N LEU A 225 25.23 -1.29 4.83
CA LEU A 225 26.35 -2.19 5.02
C LEU A 225 25.84 -3.58 5.30
N LEU A 226 26.09 -4.50 4.36
CA LEU A 226 25.77 -5.90 4.57
C LEU A 226 26.61 -6.45 5.72
N LYS A 227 25.94 -6.89 6.78
CA LYS A 227 26.56 -7.49 7.96
C LYS A 227 26.90 -8.96 7.70
N GLY A 228 28.00 -9.43 8.27
CA GLY A 228 28.36 -10.85 8.31
C GLY A 228 28.92 -11.45 7.01
N THR A 229 28.96 -10.69 5.89
CA THR A 229 29.51 -11.17 4.61
C THR A 229 30.43 -10.13 3.99
N THR A 230 31.58 -10.56 3.49
CA THR A 230 32.51 -9.75 2.69
C THR A 230 32.61 -10.29 1.27
N ALA A 231 32.72 -9.41 0.29
CA ALA A 231 32.99 -9.76 -1.10
C ALA A 231 34.46 -10.13 -1.28
N LYS A 232 34.70 -11.28 -1.93
CA LYS A 232 36.04 -11.76 -2.30
C LYS A 232 36.23 -11.84 -3.80
N ILE A 233 37.33 -11.26 -4.27
CA ILE A 233 37.75 -11.25 -5.67
C ILE A 233 38.87 -12.28 -5.82
N TYR A 234 38.61 -13.32 -6.61
CA TYR A 234 39.57 -14.39 -6.84
C TYR A 234 40.42 -14.08 -8.07
N VAL A 235 41.68 -13.71 -7.85
CA VAL A 235 42.67 -13.48 -8.90
C VAL A 235 43.65 -14.65 -8.97
N ASN A 236 44.03 -15.08 -10.18
CA ASN A 236 45.07 -16.10 -10.32
C ASN A 236 46.43 -15.53 -9.89
N SER A 237 47.06 -16.16 -8.89
CA SER A 237 48.35 -15.73 -8.31
C SER A 237 49.52 -15.76 -9.29
N GLN A 238 49.39 -16.48 -10.41
CA GLN A 238 50.42 -16.52 -11.45
C GLN A 238 50.38 -15.32 -12.42
N VAL A 239 49.38 -14.43 -12.30
CA VAL A 239 49.24 -13.29 -13.20
C VAL A 239 49.93 -12.07 -12.60
N ASN A 240 50.85 -11.48 -13.37
CA ASN A 240 51.53 -10.26 -12.98
C ASN A 240 50.54 -9.09 -12.81
N PRO A 241 50.69 -8.28 -11.74
CA PRO A 241 49.92 -7.06 -11.55
C PRO A 241 50.01 -6.08 -12.72
N LYS A 242 48.93 -5.32 -12.93
CA LYS A 242 48.85 -4.32 -13.99
C LYS A 242 48.55 -2.95 -13.40
N PHE A 243 49.52 -2.05 -13.57
CA PHE A 243 49.41 -0.65 -13.24
C PHE A 243 49.20 0.18 -14.51
N HIS A 244 48.13 0.97 -14.54
CA HIS A 244 47.86 1.91 -15.61
C HIS A 244 47.77 3.34 -15.05
N GLU A 245 48.36 4.27 -15.80
CA GLU A 245 48.31 5.71 -15.53
C GLU A 245 46.89 6.27 -15.65
N PRO A 246 46.58 7.38 -14.97
CA PRO A 246 45.26 8.00 -15.05
C PRO A 246 45.01 8.54 -16.46
N ARG A 247 43.77 8.39 -16.93
CA ARG A 247 43.34 9.02 -18.19
C ARG A 247 43.11 10.51 -17.99
N SER A 248 43.34 11.28 -19.05
CA SER A 248 42.97 12.69 -19.07
C SER A 248 41.46 12.84 -18.91
N VAL A 249 41.04 13.57 -17.88
CA VAL A 249 39.64 13.90 -17.63
C VAL A 249 39.32 15.22 -18.32
N PRO A 250 38.26 15.29 -19.15
CA PRO A 250 37.85 16.54 -19.79
C PRO A 250 37.65 17.66 -18.76
N TYR A 251 38.13 18.87 -19.07
CA TYR A 251 38.09 20.01 -18.15
C TYR A 251 36.68 20.26 -17.56
N ALA A 252 35.64 20.17 -18.41
CA ALA A 252 34.25 20.34 -18.00
C ALA A 252 33.75 19.31 -16.97
N MET A 253 34.40 18.14 -16.86
CA MET A 253 34.05 17.09 -15.91
C MET A 253 34.92 17.10 -14.66
N ARG A 254 36.05 17.82 -14.66
CA ARG A 254 37.06 17.74 -13.60
C ARG A 254 36.50 18.03 -12.22
N ASN A 255 35.81 19.17 -12.06
CA ASN A 255 35.21 19.56 -10.78
C ASN A 255 34.18 18.52 -10.29
N LYS A 256 33.42 17.92 -11.21
CA LYS A 256 32.46 16.87 -10.86
C LYS A 256 33.16 15.60 -10.39
N VAL A 257 34.26 15.21 -11.05
CA VAL A 257 35.10 14.06 -10.67
C VAL A 257 35.71 14.27 -9.30
N GLU A 258 36.26 15.44 -9.04
CA GLU A 258 36.85 15.75 -7.74
C GLU A 258 35.79 15.72 -6.63
N ALA A 259 34.63 16.34 -6.83
CA ALA A 259 33.54 16.29 -5.86
C ALA A 259 33.04 14.88 -5.56
N GLU A 260 32.95 14.01 -6.57
CA GLU A 260 32.55 12.61 -6.36
C GLU A 260 33.65 11.79 -5.65
N LEU A 261 34.93 12.03 -5.94
CA LEU A 261 36.03 11.40 -5.20
C LEU A 261 36.01 11.81 -3.72
N ASP A 262 35.79 13.09 -3.45
CA ASP A 262 35.72 13.61 -2.08
C ASP A 262 34.52 13.01 -1.33
N ARG A 263 33.36 12.87 -2.00
CA ARG A 263 32.19 12.18 -1.45
C ARG A 263 32.51 10.72 -1.13
N LEU A 264 33.05 9.95 -2.08
CA LEU A 264 33.40 8.54 -1.90
C LEU A 264 34.39 8.35 -0.74
N GLN A 265 35.35 9.27 -0.58
CA GLN A 265 36.30 9.24 0.52
C GLN A 265 35.63 9.56 1.86
N SER A 266 34.76 10.57 1.90
CA SER A 266 34.03 10.96 3.13
C SER A 266 33.10 9.86 3.64
N GLU A 267 32.51 9.07 2.73
CA GLU A 267 31.67 7.90 3.04
C GLU A 267 32.49 6.63 3.34
N GLY A 268 33.83 6.72 3.28
CA GLY A 268 34.73 5.58 3.51
C GLY A 268 34.65 4.50 2.43
N ILE A 269 34.08 4.79 1.27
CA ILE A 269 34.00 3.86 0.13
C ILE A 269 35.38 3.67 -0.50
N ILE A 270 36.18 4.74 -0.54
CA ILE A 270 37.56 4.71 -0.99
C ILE A 270 38.52 5.27 0.07
N THR A 271 39.78 4.82 0.02
CA THR A 271 40.87 5.31 0.87
C THR A 271 42.09 5.66 0.03
N PRO A 272 42.73 6.82 0.24
CA PRO A 272 43.96 7.18 -0.47
C PRO A 272 45.11 6.25 -0.06
N ILE A 273 45.92 5.85 -1.04
CA ILE A 273 47.10 5.00 -0.83
C ILE A 273 48.31 5.56 -1.58
N GLN A 274 49.52 5.22 -1.13
CA GLN A 274 50.76 5.70 -1.75
C GLN A 274 51.27 4.76 -2.85
N PHE A 275 51.10 3.45 -2.66
CA PHE A 275 51.68 2.43 -3.54
C PHE A 275 50.62 1.38 -3.89
N ALA A 276 50.63 0.93 -5.14
CA ALA A 276 49.75 -0.13 -5.61
C ALA A 276 50.39 -0.89 -6.77
N ASP A 277 50.30 -2.22 -6.74
CA ASP A 277 50.75 -3.07 -7.85
C ASP A 277 49.69 -3.14 -8.98
N TRP A 278 48.42 -3.09 -8.59
CA TRP A 278 47.30 -2.96 -9.51
C TRP A 278 46.79 -1.53 -9.49
N ALA A 279 46.53 -0.93 -10.65
CA ALA A 279 45.84 0.36 -10.71
C ALA A 279 45.09 0.52 -12.04
N ALA A 280 43.80 0.81 -11.97
CA ALA A 280 42.95 1.02 -13.14
C ALA A 280 42.67 2.52 -13.36
N PRO A 281 42.71 3.04 -14.60
CA PRO A 281 42.28 4.40 -14.86
C PRO A 281 40.78 4.54 -14.62
N ILE A 282 40.34 5.72 -14.21
CA ILE A 282 38.91 5.99 -14.05
C ILE A 282 38.18 6.23 -15.38
N VAL A 283 36.89 5.89 -15.38
CA VAL A 283 35.91 6.18 -16.42
C VAL A 283 34.74 6.89 -15.75
N PRO A 284 34.66 8.22 -15.84
CA PRO A 284 33.53 8.97 -15.30
C PRO A 284 32.32 8.86 -16.24
N ILE A 285 31.18 8.45 -15.69
CA ILE A 285 29.92 8.26 -16.42
C ILE A 285 28.89 9.26 -15.90
N LEU A 286 28.26 10.04 -16.76
CA LEU A 286 27.13 10.90 -16.39
C LEU A 286 25.91 10.04 -16.05
N LYS A 287 25.25 10.31 -14.93
CA LYS A 287 23.97 9.66 -14.60
C LYS A 287 22.84 10.26 -15.46
N ALA A 288 21.66 9.64 -15.41
CA ALA A 288 20.48 10.06 -16.18
C ALA A 288 20.04 11.50 -15.88
N ASP A 289 20.32 12.00 -14.67
CA ASP A 289 20.06 13.38 -14.26
C ASP A 289 20.99 14.41 -14.95
N LYS A 290 22.02 13.95 -15.69
CA LYS A 290 23.07 14.73 -16.38
C LYS A 290 23.89 15.67 -15.49
N SER A 291 23.50 15.85 -14.24
CA SER A 291 24.15 16.70 -13.25
C SER A 291 25.18 15.91 -12.45
N SER A 292 24.86 14.67 -12.07
CA SER A 292 25.72 13.82 -11.24
C SER A 292 26.53 12.81 -12.06
N ILE A 293 27.64 12.36 -11.49
CA ILE A 293 28.54 11.40 -12.12
C ILE A 293 28.66 10.13 -11.29
N ARG A 294 29.07 9.05 -11.95
CA ARG A 294 29.51 7.80 -11.34
C ARG A 294 30.94 7.54 -11.78
N ILE A 295 31.84 7.34 -10.83
CA ILE A 295 33.23 6.96 -11.11
C ILE A 295 33.33 5.44 -11.14
N CYS A 296 33.76 4.89 -12.26
CA CYS A 296 34.06 3.46 -12.41
C CYS A 296 35.55 3.29 -12.72
N GLY A 297 36.20 2.27 -12.16
CA GLY A 297 37.52 1.84 -12.62
C GLY A 297 37.39 1.06 -13.93
N ASP A 298 38.29 1.29 -14.89
CA ASP A 298 38.39 0.44 -16.08
C ASP A 298 39.09 -0.89 -15.74
N TYR A 299 38.38 -1.75 -15.00
CA TYR A 299 38.92 -3.02 -14.57
C TYR A 299 39.08 -4.03 -15.71
N LYS A 300 38.57 -3.73 -16.93
CA LYS A 300 38.75 -4.54 -18.13
C LYS A 300 40.22 -4.61 -18.54
N VAL A 301 41.01 -3.56 -18.28
CA VAL A 301 42.44 -3.55 -18.62
C VAL A 301 43.31 -4.19 -17.52
N THR A 302 42.81 -4.24 -16.28
CA THR A 302 43.49 -4.80 -15.10
C THR A 302 42.91 -6.15 -14.67
N VAL A 303 42.23 -6.18 -13.51
CA VAL A 303 41.86 -7.37 -12.75
C VAL A 303 40.88 -8.27 -13.48
N ASN A 304 39.98 -7.76 -14.33
CA ASN A 304 38.99 -8.61 -15.01
C ASN A 304 39.61 -9.62 -15.98
N LYS A 305 40.85 -9.38 -16.46
CA LYS A 305 41.60 -10.34 -17.28
C LYS A 305 42.23 -11.47 -16.47
N ALA A 306 42.46 -11.23 -15.17
CA ALA A 306 43.15 -12.12 -14.25
C ALA A 306 42.20 -12.80 -13.25
N SER A 307 41.00 -12.23 -13.06
CA SER A 307 39.98 -12.72 -12.15
C SER A 307 39.35 -13.99 -12.69
N LYS A 308 39.19 -14.98 -11.81
CA LYS A 308 38.26 -16.07 -12.06
C LYS A 308 36.84 -15.50 -12.00
N LEU A 309 36.06 -15.76 -13.03
CA LEU A 309 34.65 -15.37 -13.05
C LEU A 309 33.89 -16.22 -12.03
N ASP A 310 33.08 -15.56 -11.21
CA ASP A 310 32.09 -16.24 -10.39
C ASP A 310 31.00 -16.76 -11.34
N GLN A 311 30.98 -18.07 -11.59
CA GLN A 311 30.00 -18.71 -12.48
C GLN A 311 28.64 -18.89 -11.81
N TYR A 312 28.28 -17.99 -10.90
CA TYR A 312 26.99 -18.04 -10.21
C TYR A 312 25.87 -18.01 -11.26
N PRO A 313 24.97 -19.02 -11.28
CA PRO A 313 23.97 -19.13 -12.33
C PRO A 313 22.87 -18.09 -12.14
N ILE A 314 23.00 -16.94 -12.83
CA ILE A 314 21.95 -15.91 -12.87
C ILE A 314 20.89 -16.33 -13.91
N LEU A 315 19.90 -17.10 -13.48
CA LEU A 315 18.90 -17.69 -14.37
C LEU A 315 17.72 -16.74 -14.64
N ARG A 316 17.79 -15.99 -15.75
CA ARG A 316 16.71 -15.07 -16.21
C ARG A 316 15.34 -15.74 -16.41
N SER A 317 15.32 -17.00 -16.84
CA SER A 317 14.08 -17.67 -17.29
C SER A 317 13.28 -18.34 -16.15
N ARG A 318 13.92 -18.76 -15.06
CA ARG A 318 13.23 -19.37 -13.91
C ARG A 318 12.51 -18.35 -13.03
N SER A 319 12.91 -17.08 -13.12
CA SER A 319 12.31 -15.94 -12.45
C SER A 319 10.79 -15.84 -12.71
N PHE A 320 10.35 -15.91 -13.97
CA PHE A 320 8.94 -15.74 -14.31
C PHE A 320 8.05 -16.91 -13.86
N ALA A 321 8.58 -18.14 -13.86
CA ALA A 321 7.85 -19.31 -13.38
C ALA A 321 7.54 -19.20 -11.87
N THR A 322 8.45 -18.60 -11.10
CA THR A 322 8.30 -18.38 -9.66
C THR A 322 7.24 -17.31 -9.35
N LEU A 323 6.96 -16.43 -10.31
CA LEU A 323 5.98 -15.35 -10.18
C LEU A 323 4.60 -15.74 -10.75
N ALA A 324 4.47 -16.97 -11.28
CA ALA A 324 3.24 -17.43 -11.90
C ALA A 324 2.13 -17.59 -10.86
N GLY A 325 0.94 -17.02 -11.15
CA GLY A 325 -0.21 -17.03 -10.25
C GLY A 325 -0.32 -15.80 -9.34
N GLY A 326 0.69 -14.93 -9.34
CA GLY A 326 0.66 -13.64 -8.66
C GLY A 326 -0.34 -12.65 -9.28
N LYS A 327 -1.09 -11.92 -8.43
CA LYS A 327 -2.02 -10.87 -8.88
C LYS A 327 -1.47 -9.45 -8.74
N THR A 328 -0.61 -9.25 -7.76
CA THR A 328 0.05 -7.97 -7.47
C THR A 328 1.54 -8.19 -7.31
N PHE A 329 2.32 -7.15 -7.58
CA PHE A 329 3.77 -7.21 -7.61
C PHE A 329 4.36 -6.05 -6.81
N SER A 330 5.43 -6.35 -6.07
CA SER A 330 6.26 -5.35 -5.41
C SER A 330 7.67 -5.47 -5.94
N LYS A 331 8.24 -4.34 -6.38
CA LYS A 331 9.61 -4.24 -6.87
C LYS A 331 10.40 -3.38 -5.89
N LEU A 332 11.47 -3.93 -5.33
CA LEU A 332 12.38 -3.23 -4.44
C LEU A 332 13.69 -2.91 -5.18
N ASP A 333 14.13 -1.66 -5.10
CA ASP A 333 15.38 -1.14 -5.70
C ASP A 333 16.39 -0.86 -4.57
N MET A 334 17.57 -1.46 -4.64
CA MET A 334 18.61 -1.28 -3.61
C MET A 334 19.45 -0.01 -3.82
N SER A 335 19.60 0.77 -2.75
CA SER A 335 20.38 2.01 -2.76
C SER A 335 21.88 1.74 -2.94
N GLN A 336 22.47 2.15 -4.06
CA GLN A 336 23.92 1.95 -4.32
C GLN A 336 24.36 0.47 -4.15
N ALA A 337 23.51 -0.47 -4.58
CA ALA A 337 23.60 -1.93 -4.38
C ALA A 337 25.00 -2.51 -4.07
N TYR A 338 25.92 -2.56 -5.04
CA TYR A 338 27.25 -3.18 -4.83
C TYR A 338 28.07 -2.53 -3.72
N GLN A 339 27.95 -1.22 -3.53
CA GLN A 339 28.71 -0.51 -2.50
C GLN A 339 28.23 -0.83 -1.08
N GLN A 340 27.06 -1.45 -0.91
CA GLN A 340 26.64 -1.95 0.40
C GLN A 340 27.45 -3.17 0.86
N LEU A 341 28.21 -3.81 -0.03
CA LEU A 341 29.02 -4.98 0.29
C LEU A 341 30.49 -4.59 0.53
N LYS A 342 30.99 -4.87 1.74
CA LYS A 342 32.40 -4.62 2.08
C LYS A 342 33.31 -5.64 1.38
N LEU A 343 34.47 -5.21 0.90
CA LEU A 343 35.49 -6.11 0.38
C LEU A 343 36.31 -6.71 1.53
N ASP A 344 36.76 -7.95 1.36
CA ASP A 344 37.81 -8.49 2.23
C ASP A 344 39.14 -7.73 2.00
N GLU A 345 39.98 -7.70 3.03
CA GLU A 345 41.22 -6.91 3.04
C GLU A 345 42.18 -7.30 1.91
N ASP A 346 42.29 -8.60 1.58
CA ASP A 346 43.17 -9.07 0.51
C ASP A 346 42.67 -8.65 -0.87
N SER A 347 41.35 -8.60 -1.08
CA SER A 347 40.76 -8.22 -2.37
C SER A 347 40.88 -6.74 -2.67
N LYS A 348 41.07 -5.88 -1.67
CA LYS A 348 41.13 -4.42 -1.88
C LYS A 348 42.28 -4.03 -2.80
N GLN A 349 43.40 -4.74 -2.77
CA GLN A 349 44.56 -4.45 -3.62
C GLN A 349 44.26 -4.50 -5.12
N TYR A 350 43.25 -5.29 -5.53
CA TYR A 350 42.91 -5.46 -6.95
C TYR A 350 41.98 -4.36 -7.49
N VAL A 351 41.35 -3.60 -6.60
CA VAL A 351 40.34 -2.59 -6.92
C VAL A 351 40.84 -1.17 -6.63
N VAL A 352 42.06 -0.89 -7.08
CA VAL A 352 42.66 0.44 -6.98
C VAL A 352 42.36 1.23 -8.25
N ILE A 353 41.95 2.48 -8.09
CA ILE A 353 41.78 3.45 -9.16
C ILE A 353 42.91 4.47 -9.16
N ASN A 354 43.39 4.79 -10.36
CA ASN A 354 44.37 5.84 -10.61
C ASN A 354 43.65 7.07 -11.16
N THR A 355 43.81 8.19 -10.46
CA THR A 355 43.14 9.45 -10.75
C THR A 355 44.15 10.59 -10.83
N HIS A 356 43.73 11.75 -11.33
CA HIS A 356 44.56 12.95 -11.32
C HIS A 356 44.83 13.51 -9.90
N LYS A 357 44.13 13.04 -8.86
CA LYS A 357 44.40 13.35 -7.44
C LYS A 357 45.30 12.31 -6.76
N GLY A 358 45.67 11.23 -7.44
CA GLY A 358 46.45 10.13 -6.88
C GLY A 358 45.71 8.78 -6.90
N LEU A 359 46.24 7.83 -6.14
CA LEU A 359 45.75 6.46 -6.05
C LEU A 359 44.73 6.32 -4.93
N PHE A 360 43.63 5.64 -5.22
CA PHE A 360 42.59 5.33 -4.24
C PHE A 360 42.21 3.86 -4.31
N GLN A 361 42.10 3.22 -3.15
CA GLN A 361 41.66 1.84 -3.01
C GLN A 361 40.19 1.80 -2.59
N TYR A 362 39.40 0.92 -3.20
CA TYR A 362 38.02 0.66 -2.77
C TYR A 362 37.95 -0.24 -1.53
N ASN A 363 37.17 0.16 -0.53
CA ASN A 363 36.82 -0.64 0.65
C ASN A 363 35.56 -1.49 0.46
N ARG A 364 34.76 -1.18 -0.56
CA ARG A 364 33.47 -1.80 -0.87
C ARG A 364 33.45 -2.20 -2.34
N LEU A 365 32.64 -3.19 -2.70
CA LEU A 365 32.63 -3.77 -4.04
C LEU A 365 32.31 -2.70 -5.10
N PRO A 366 33.27 -2.34 -5.99
CA PRO A 366 33.05 -1.28 -6.96
C PRO A 366 32.31 -1.79 -8.20
N PHE A 367 31.72 -0.86 -8.93
CA PHE A 367 31.22 -1.12 -10.28
C PHE A 367 32.38 -1.40 -11.25
N GLY A 368 32.11 -2.22 -12.27
CA GLY A 368 33.05 -2.52 -13.35
C GLY A 368 33.86 -3.82 -13.18
N ILE A 369 33.84 -4.42 -11.99
CA ILE A 369 34.42 -5.74 -11.76
C ILE A 369 33.52 -6.82 -12.36
N SER A 370 34.10 -7.75 -13.12
CA SER A 370 33.35 -8.77 -13.86
C SER A 370 32.63 -9.78 -12.95
N SER A 371 33.19 -10.07 -11.77
CA SER A 371 32.58 -10.96 -10.77
C SER A 371 31.59 -10.28 -9.82
N ALA A 372 31.51 -8.94 -9.82
CA ALA A 372 30.66 -8.20 -8.87
C ALA A 372 29.17 -8.60 -8.95
N PRO A 373 28.55 -8.74 -10.14
CA PRO A 373 27.15 -9.18 -10.25
C PRO A 373 26.89 -10.53 -9.60
N GLY A 374 27.76 -11.52 -9.84
CA GLY A 374 27.60 -12.88 -9.29
C GLY A 374 27.79 -12.93 -7.77
N ILE A 375 28.79 -12.21 -7.26
CA ILE A 375 29.03 -12.10 -5.81
C ILE A 375 27.82 -11.48 -5.12
N PHE A 376 27.28 -10.40 -5.69
CA PHE A 376 26.13 -9.70 -5.13
C PHE A 376 24.85 -10.53 -5.21
N GLN A 377 24.57 -11.16 -6.35
CA GLN A 377 23.42 -12.06 -6.52
C GLN A 377 23.43 -13.16 -5.45
N ARG A 378 24.56 -13.86 -5.28
CA ARG A 378 24.71 -14.92 -4.27
C ARG A 378 24.47 -14.42 -2.86
N ALA A 379 24.94 -13.21 -2.53
CA ALA A 379 24.76 -12.64 -1.21
C ALA A 379 23.27 -12.36 -0.92
N ILE A 380 22.56 -11.71 -1.85
CA ILE A 380 21.15 -11.37 -1.66
C ILE A 380 20.25 -12.61 -1.70
N GLU A 381 20.49 -13.54 -2.62
CA GLU A 381 19.76 -14.82 -2.64
C GLU A 381 20.00 -15.65 -1.37
N GLY A 382 21.21 -15.60 -0.80
CA GLY A 382 21.50 -16.23 0.48
C GLY A 382 20.71 -15.63 1.65
N ILE A 383 20.51 -14.31 1.66
CA ILE A 383 19.70 -13.62 2.68
C ILE A 383 18.23 -13.98 2.52
N LEU A 384 17.72 -13.97 1.28
CA LEU A 384 16.30 -14.20 0.98
C LEU A 384 15.96 -15.67 0.78
N GLN A 385 16.91 -16.57 1.04
CA GLN A 385 16.70 -18.01 0.92
C GLN A 385 15.53 -18.46 1.81
N GLY A 386 14.71 -19.35 1.25
CA GLY A 386 13.56 -19.96 1.94
C GLY A 386 12.25 -19.17 1.82
N ILE A 387 12.27 -17.97 1.22
CA ILE A 387 11.05 -17.19 0.99
C ILE A 387 10.48 -17.55 -0.40
N PRO A 388 9.25 -18.09 -0.50
CA PRO A 388 8.61 -18.36 -1.78
C PRO A 388 8.20 -17.07 -2.49
N ASN A 389 7.97 -17.14 -3.80
CA ASN A 389 7.46 -16.02 -4.61
C ASN A 389 8.33 -14.74 -4.60
N VAL A 390 9.61 -14.90 -4.26
CA VAL A 390 10.62 -13.83 -4.32
C VAL A 390 11.63 -14.18 -5.41
N VAL A 391 11.91 -13.19 -6.26
CA VAL A 391 12.90 -13.29 -7.33
C VAL A 391 13.89 -12.17 -7.14
N VAL A 392 15.17 -12.53 -7.07
CA VAL A 392 16.27 -11.58 -7.05
C VAL A 392 16.88 -11.55 -8.44
N TYR A 393 17.14 -10.35 -8.96
CA TYR A 393 17.96 -10.19 -10.15
C TYR A 393 18.78 -8.92 -10.05
N LEU A 394 20.09 -9.11 -9.87
CA LEU A 394 21.05 -8.04 -9.66
C LEU A 394 20.60 -7.13 -8.50
N ASP A 395 20.25 -5.88 -8.82
CA ASP A 395 19.84 -4.84 -7.90
C ASP A 395 18.32 -4.78 -7.65
N ASP A 396 17.52 -5.53 -8.42
CA ASP A 396 16.07 -5.59 -8.31
C ASP A 396 15.62 -6.84 -7.54
N ILE A 397 14.71 -6.65 -6.58
CA ILE A 397 14.00 -7.73 -5.89
C ILE A 397 12.53 -7.64 -6.25
N LEU A 398 11.97 -8.70 -6.81
CA LEU A 398 10.58 -8.80 -7.22
C LEU A 398 9.84 -9.78 -6.33
N ILE A 399 8.70 -9.35 -5.81
CA ILE A 399 7.87 -10.07 -4.85
C ILE A 399 6.46 -10.17 -5.42
N THR A 400 5.82 -11.32 -5.22
CA THR A 400 4.40 -11.50 -5.53
C THR A 400 3.71 -12.41 -4.51
N GLY A 401 2.38 -12.46 -4.57
CA GLY A 401 1.53 -13.35 -3.78
C GLY A 401 0.22 -13.66 -4.50
N ALA A 402 -0.41 -14.78 -4.17
CA ALA A 402 -1.70 -15.17 -4.75
C ALA A 402 -2.85 -14.33 -4.18
N THR A 403 -2.72 -13.85 -2.95
CA THR A 403 -3.60 -12.86 -2.30
C THR A 403 -2.83 -11.65 -1.80
N GLU A 404 -3.54 -10.56 -1.49
CA GLU A 404 -2.91 -9.36 -0.95
C GLU A 404 -2.32 -9.59 0.44
N GLU A 405 -2.97 -10.41 1.27
CA GLU A 405 -2.49 -10.77 2.61
C GLU A 405 -1.20 -11.57 2.53
N GLU A 406 -1.15 -12.58 1.65
CA GLU A 406 0.06 -13.37 1.43
C GLU A 406 1.22 -12.50 0.95
N HIS A 407 0.95 -11.59 0.00
CA HIS A 407 1.97 -10.67 -0.50
C HIS A 407 2.47 -9.75 0.62
N LEU A 408 1.59 -9.17 1.44
CA LEU A 408 2.02 -8.34 2.57
C LEU A 408 2.88 -9.12 3.57
N MET A 409 2.55 -10.39 3.88
CA MET A 409 3.36 -11.23 4.76
C MET A 409 4.75 -11.51 4.18
N ILE A 410 4.83 -11.83 2.88
CA ILE A 410 6.12 -12.06 2.19
C ILE A 410 6.93 -10.78 2.15
N LEU A 411 6.29 -9.64 1.87
CA LEU A 411 6.94 -8.33 1.85
C LEU A 411 7.52 -7.99 3.23
N ASP A 412 6.77 -8.22 4.31
CA ASP A 412 7.22 -8.04 5.70
C ASP A 412 8.47 -8.88 6.00
N GLU A 413 8.46 -10.16 5.61
CA GLU A 413 9.59 -11.06 5.82
C GLU A 413 10.82 -10.61 5.04
N VAL A 414 10.64 -10.22 3.77
CA VAL A 414 11.73 -9.72 2.93
C VAL A 414 12.32 -8.43 3.52
N LEU A 415 11.50 -7.44 3.88
CA LEU A 415 11.97 -6.20 4.48
C LEU A 415 12.70 -6.48 5.80
N SER A 416 12.14 -7.33 6.67
CA SER A 416 12.77 -7.76 7.92
C SER A 416 14.16 -8.37 7.70
N LYS A 417 14.31 -9.29 6.73
CA LYS A 417 15.62 -9.90 6.44
C LYS A 417 16.63 -8.88 5.90
N LEU A 418 16.20 -7.99 5.00
CA LEU A 418 17.06 -6.94 4.47
C LEU A 418 17.51 -5.96 5.56
N GLU A 419 16.61 -5.60 6.48
CA GLU A 419 16.90 -4.68 7.57
C GLU A 419 17.88 -5.28 8.57
N ASN A 420 17.64 -6.54 8.98
CA ASN A 420 18.54 -7.28 9.85
C ASN A 420 19.95 -7.44 9.23
N ALA A 421 19.99 -7.65 7.91
CA ALA A 421 21.22 -7.72 7.14
C ALA A 421 21.95 -6.37 7.04
N GLY A 422 21.30 -5.24 7.37
CA GLY A 422 21.88 -3.90 7.32
C GLY A 422 21.83 -3.25 5.93
N LEU A 423 20.99 -3.76 5.03
CA LEU A 423 20.83 -3.23 3.69
C LEU A 423 19.90 -1.99 3.69
N ARG A 424 19.97 -1.23 2.60
CA ARG A 424 19.16 -0.02 2.37
C ARG A 424 18.50 -0.06 0.99
N LEU A 425 17.27 0.44 0.92
CA LEU A 425 16.45 0.53 -0.28
C LEU A 425 16.28 1.99 -0.72
N ARG A 426 15.99 2.20 -2.00
CA ARG A 426 15.65 3.52 -2.55
C ARG A 426 14.15 3.63 -2.71
N LYS A 427 13.48 4.24 -1.74
CA LYS A 427 12.01 4.28 -1.66
C LYS A 427 11.36 4.83 -2.93
N GLU A 428 11.95 5.86 -3.54
CA GLU A 428 11.41 6.54 -4.73
C GLU A 428 11.43 5.66 -5.98
N LYS A 429 12.24 4.61 -5.98
CA LYS A 429 12.35 3.64 -7.07
C LYS A 429 11.66 2.31 -6.78
N CYS A 430 11.18 2.12 -5.55
CA CYS A 430 10.42 0.94 -5.18
C CYS A 430 8.96 1.10 -5.62
N SER A 431 8.36 0.00 -6.05
CA SER A 431 6.92 -0.12 -6.32
C SER A 431 6.34 -1.15 -5.37
N PHE A 432 5.19 -0.88 -4.78
CA PHE A 432 4.57 -1.77 -3.79
C PHE A 432 3.14 -2.10 -4.20
N MET A 433 2.79 -3.39 -4.14
CA MET A 433 1.42 -3.89 -4.33
C MET A 433 0.75 -3.40 -5.62
N THR A 434 1.49 -3.29 -6.72
CA THR A 434 0.94 -2.79 -8.00
C THR A 434 0.44 -3.95 -8.87
N PRO A 435 -0.61 -3.75 -9.71
CA PRO A 435 -1.10 -4.80 -10.61
C PRO A 435 -0.08 -5.22 -11.69
N SER A 436 0.85 -4.34 -12.01
CA SER A 436 1.95 -4.60 -12.95
C SER A 436 3.20 -3.82 -12.54
N VAL A 437 4.36 -4.33 -12.94
CA VAL A 437 5.66 -3.67 -12.77
C VAL A 437 6.49 -3.87 -14.03
N GLN A 438 7.30 -2.87 -14.39
CA GLN A 438 8.30 -3.03 -15.43
C GLN A 438 9.52 -3.73 -14.86
N TYR A 439 9.89 -4.86 -15.46
CA TYR A 439 10.97 -5.70 -14.97
C TYR A 439 11.81 -6.19 -16.15
N LEU A 440 13.14 -6.07 -16.05
CA LEU A 440 14.10 -6.45 -17.11
C LEU A 440 13.92 -5.73 -18.46
N GLY A 441 13.30 -4.54 -18.47
CA GLY A 441 13.08 -3.78 -19.70
C GLY A 441 11.90 -4.26 -20.55
N THR A 442 11.08 -5.14 -19.99
CA THR A 442 9.77 -5.56 -20.53
C THR A 442 8.62 -5.04 -19.68
#